data_AF-A0A8X6XXU9-F1
#
_entry.id   AF-A0A8X6XXU9-F1
#
_cell.length_a   1.000
_cell.length_b   1.000
_cell.length_c   1.000
_cell.angle_alpha   90.00
_cell.angle_beta   90.00
_cell.angle_gamma   90.00
#
_symmetry.space_group_name_H-M   'P 1'
#
loop_
_entity.id
_entity.type
_entity.pdbx_description
1 polymer ?
#
loop_
_entity_poly.entity_id
_entity_poly.type
_entity_poly.pdbx_seq_one_letter_code
_entity_poly.pdbx_strand_id
1 'polypeptide(L)'
;MTLLLGLAACFLSTNMWVSATGSFELEVLGIQNTRGELGNGSCCTLPDIRLDNGTCVGQCRTFFRLCLKEYQTEVSDTGPCTFGNVSTSVVGGNSFSMHANPHHHVVLKLPFTFRWTVSTLISCLLSVCSK
;
A
#
# COMPACT_ATOMS: atom_id res chain seq x y z
N MET A 1 47.88 -49.84 -26.56
CA MET A 1 46.47 -49.53 -26.86
C MET A 1 45.95 -48.68 -25.72
N THR A 2 45.71 -47.41 -26.03
CA THR A 2 45.62 -46.25 -25.12
C THR A 2 44.42 -46.29 -24.18
N LEU A 3 44.67 -45.92 -22.91
CA LEU A 3 43.71 -45.56 -21.86
C LEU A 3 42.72 -44.49 -22.36
N LEU A 4 41.45 -44.58 -21.99
CA LEU A 4 40.55 -43.42 -21.83
C LEU A 4 39.44 -43.77 -20.82
N LEU A 5 39.69 -43.45 -19.54
CA LEU A 5 38.66 -43.34 -18.51
C LEU A 5 37.82 -42.10 -18.82
N GLY A 6 36.59 -42.30 -19.29
CA GLY A 6 35.66 -41.22 -19.60
C GLY A 6 35.20 -40.53 -18.31
N LEU A 7 35.80 -39.38 -18.00
CA LEU A 7 35.24 -38.45 -17.03
C LEU A 7 33.99 -37.83 -17.66
N ALA A 8 32.82 -38.42 -17.37
CA ALA A 8 31.55 -37.76 -17.60
C ALA A 8 31.46 -36.56 -16.64
N ALA A 9 32.00 -35.42 -17.07
CA ALA A 9 31.80 -34.15 -16.40
C ALA A 9 30.31 -33.80 -16.50
N CYS A 10 29.53 -34.22 -15.51
CA CYS A 10 28.21 -33.65 -15.24
C CYS A 10 28.44 -32.18 -14.86
N PHE A 11 28.42 -31.30 -15.86
CA PHE A 11 28.22 -29.88 -15.64
C PHE A 11 26.79 -29.71 -15.09
N LEU A 12 26.66 -29.85 -13.77
CA LEU A 12 25.51 -29.33 -13.04
C LEU A 12 25.59 -27.82 -13.17
N SER A 13 25.05 -27.28 -14.26
CA SER A 13 24.73 -25.87 -14.39
C SER A 13 23.62 -25.56 -13.39
N THR A 14 24.04 -25.34 -12.14
CA THR A 14 23.18 -24.77 -11.11
C THR A 14 22.88 -23.33 -11.56
N ASN A 15 21.78 -23.17 -12.31
CA ASN A 15 21.19 -21.87 -12.52
C ASN A 15 20.73 -21.37 -11.15
N MET A 16 21.62 -20.66 -10.45
CA MET A 16 21.30 -20.05 -9.18
C MET A 16 20.33 -18.90 -9.46
N TRP A 17 19.04 -19.17 -9.34
CA TRP A 17 18.01 -18.14 -9.39
C TRP A 17 18.22 -17.19 -8.21
N VAL A 18 18.77 -16.01 -8.51
CA VAL A 18 18.86 -14.93 -7.52
C VAL A 18 17.46 -14.39 -7.29
N SER A 19 16.82 -14.88 -6.24
CA SER A 19 15.53 -14.38 -5.75
C SER A 19 15.80 -13.21 -4.81
N ALA A 20 15.18 -12.06 -5.06
CA ALA A 20 15.19 -10.92 -4.15
C ALA A 20 13.82 -10.84 -3.50
N THR A 21 13.77 -11.04 -2.18
CA THR A 21 12.52 -10.97 -1.42
C THR A 21 12.58 -9.80 -0.46
N GLY A 22 11.50 -9.03 -0.36
CA GLY A 22 11.42 -7.90 0.54
C GLY A 22 10.00 -7.52 0.89
N SER A 23 9.85 -6.43 1.62
CA SER A 23 8.55 -5.84 1.94
C SER A 23 8.65 -4.33 1.86
N PHE A 24 7.67 -3.71 1.23
CA PHE A 24 7.43 -2.28 1.33
C PHE A 24 6.43 -2.04 2.46
N GLU A 25 6.79 -1.24 3.44
CA GLU A 25 5.97 -0.97 4.62
C GLU A 25 5.64 0.52 4.67
N LEU A 26 4.35 0.84 4.87
CA LEU A 26 3.85 2.20 5.04
C LEU A 26 3.08 2.28 6.35
N GLU A 27 3.55 3.13 7.27
CA GLU A 27 2.90 3.41 8.54
C GLU A 27 2.07 4.70 8.45
N VAL A 28 0.81 4.63 8.87
CA VAL A 28 -0.12 5.77 8.85
C VAL A 28 -0.18 6.42 10.23
N LEU A 29 0.44 7.58 10.38
CA LEU A 29 0.52 8.29 11.66
C LEU A 29 -0.81 8.91 12.12
N GLY A 30 -1.72 9.18 11.19
CA GLY A 30 -3.03 9.72 11.51
C GLY A 30 -3.75 10.33 10.31
N ILE A 31 -5.01 10.67 10.54
CA ILE A 31 -5.85 11.41 9.61
C ILE A 31 -6.73 12.39 10.35
N GLN A 32 -7.09 13.49 9.69
CA GLN A 32 -8.00 14.48 10.22
C GLN A 32 -9.09 14.81 9.19
N ASN A 33 -10.32 14.34 9.44
CA ASN A 33 -11.51 14.70 8.66
C ASN A 33 -12.55 15.36 9.59
N THR A 34 -12.32 16.61 9.97
CA THR A 34 -13.17 17.31 10.94
C THR A 34 -14.63 17.48 10.50
N ARG A 35 -14.89 17.45 9.19
CA ARG A 35 -16.24 17.61 8.64
C ARG A 35 -16.99 16.29 8.41
N GLY A 36 -16.31 15.15 8.46
CA GLY A 36 -16.94 13.84 8.21
C GLY A 36 -17.40 13.67 6.75
N GLU A 37 -16.67 14.28 5.82
CA GLU A 37 -17.02 14.34 4.41
C GLU A 37 -16.20 13.36 3.57
N LEU A 38 -16.80 12.92 2.47
CA LEU A 38 -16.13 12.22 1.40
C LEU A 38 -15.43 13.22 0.45
N GLY A 39 -14.54 12.72 -0.42
CA GLY A 39 -13.82 13.57 -1.38
C GLY A 39 -14.70 14.34 -2.36
N ASN A 40 -15.96 13.93 -2.54
CA ASN A 40 -16.97 14.62 -3.35
C ASN A 40 -17.78 15.67 -2.55
N GLY A 41 -17.50 15.86 -1.26
CA GLY A 41 -18.19 16.82 -0.38
C GLY A 41 -19.50 16.32 0.24
N SER A 42 -19.95 15.09 0.00
CA SER A 42 -21.11 14.53 0.71
C SER A 42 -20.72 13.95 2.07
N CYS A 43 -21.66 13.84 3.01
CA CYS A 43 -21.41 13.12 4.26
C CYS A 43 -21.16 11.62 4.04
N CYS A 44 -20.30 11.02 4.87
CA CYS A 44 -20.01 9.58 4.82
C CYS A 44 -21.28 8.73 5.02
N THR A 45 -22.13 9.13 5.96
CA THR A 45 -23.38 8.44 6.27
C THR A 45 -24.56 9.11 5.60
N LEU A 46 -25.54 8.30 5.18
CA LEU A 46 -26.85 8.78 4.76
C LEU A 46 -27.89 8.63 5.90
N PRO A 47 -28.88 9.54 6.00
CA PRO A 47 -29.04 10.77 5.20
C PRO A 47 -27.95 11.82 5.46
N ASP A 48 -27.70 12.68 4.47
CA ASP A 48 -26.75 13.80 4.59
C ASP A 48 -27.35 14.88 5.51
N ILE A 49 -27.09 14.72 6.81
CA ILE A 49 -27.52 15.65 7.85
C ILE A 49 -26.28 16.37 8.38
N ARG A 50 -26.36 17.69 8.40
CA ARG A 50 -25.31 18.58 8.88
C ARG A 50 -25.77 19.37 10.11
N LEU A 51 -24.82 19.61 11.01
CA LEU A 51 -24.95 20.56 12.11
C LEU A 51 -24.87 22.00 11.58
N ASP A 52 -25.23 22.99 12.40
CA ASP A 52 -25.19 24.41 12.03
C ASP A 52 -23.79 24.88 11.62
N ASN A 53 -22.74 24.21 12.09
CA ASN A 53 -21.35 24.45 11.73
C ASN A 53 -20.91 23.77 10.41
N GLY A 54 -21.83 23.11 9.70
CA GLY A 54 -21.58 22.41 8.43
C GLY A 54 -20.97 21.01 8.55
N THR A 55 -20.73 20.50 9.77
CA THR A 55 -20.17 19.15 9.98
C THR A 55 -21.24 18.07 9.85
N CYS A 56 -20.86 16.92 9.29
CA CYS A 56 -21.72 15.75 9.18
C CYS A 56 -22.00 15.14 10.55
N VAL A 57 -23.26 14.78 10.79
CA VAL A 57 -23.69 14.15 12.05
C VAL A 57 -23.11 12.74 12.22
N GLY A 58 -23.07 11.96 11.14
CA GLY A 58 -22.54 10.60 11.20
C GLY A 58 -21.02 10.53 11.04
N GLN A 59 -20.42 9.48 11.60
CA GLN A 59 -18.99 9.24 11.50
C GLN A 59 -18.65 8.35 10.29
N CYS A 60 -17.56 8.71 9.64
CA CYS A 60 -16.92 7.92 8.60
C CYS A 60 -16.27 6.66 9.17
N ARG A 61 -16.27 5.59 8.39
CA ARG A 61 -15.48 4.37 8.62
C ARG A 61 -14.26 4.40 7.72
N THR A 62 -13.14 4.85 8.28
CA THR A 62 -11.92 5.12 7.51
C THR A 62 -11.02 3.88 7.43
N PHE A 63 -10.53 3.59 6.23
CA PHE A 63 -9.53 2.57 5.92
C PHE A 63 -8.61 3.08 4.80
N PHE A 64 -7.45 2.44 4.63
CA PHE A 64 -6.43 2.86 3.68
C PHE A 64 -6.22 1.82 2.60
N ARG A 65 -5.91 2.30 1.39
CA ARG A 65 -5.47 1.47 0.28
C ARG A 65 -4.13 1.96 -0.21
N LEU A 66 -3.17 1.04 -0.28
CA LEU A 66 -1.86 1.25 -0.87
C LEU A 66 -1.83 0.58 -2.24
N CYS A 67 -1.48 1.35 -3.26
CA CYS A 67 -1.20 0.89 -4.60
C CYS A 67 0.23 1.24 -4.96
N LEU A 68 1.04 0.23 -5.25
CA LEU A 68 2.43 0.39 -5.66
C LEU A 68 2.56 0.05 -7.14
N LYS A 69 3.16 0.94 -7.92
CA LYS A 69 3.39 0.75 -9.35
C LYS A 69 4.71 1.36 -9.81
N GLU A 70 5.08 1.08 -11.06
CA GLU A 70 6.24 1.70 -11.68
C GLU A 70 6.11 3.22 -11.70
N TYR A 71 7.26 3.90 -11.65
CA TYR A 71 7.25 5.34 -11.82
C TYR A 71 6.84 5.74 -13.21
N GLN A 72 6.00 6.76 -13.26
CA GLN A 72 5.62 7.48 -14.46
C GLN A 72 5.99 8.94 -14.27
N THR A 73 6.47 9.60 -15.33
CA THR A 73 6.80 11.04 -15.29
C THR A 73 5.59 11.89 -14.91
N GLU A 74 4.41 11.48 -15.35
CA GLU A 74 3.13 12.00 -14.90
C GLU A 74 2.44 10.95 -14.06
N VAL A 75 2.20 11.25 -12.78
CA VAL A 75 1.57 10.30 -11.86
C VAL A 75 0.08 10.25 -12.17
N SER A 76 -0.35 9.16 -12.79
CA SER A 76 -1.77 8.85 -12.93
C SER A 76 -2.29 8.16 -11.66
N ASP A 77 -3.46 8.53 -11.16
CA ASP A 77 -4.19 7.78 -10.12
C ASP A 77 -4.97 6.58 -10.70
N THR A 78 -4.98 6.47 -12.03
CA THR A 78 -5.59 5.37 -12.77
C THR A 78 -4.55 4.34 -13.22
N GLY A 79 -5.02 3.14 -13.52
CA GLY A 79 -4.20 2.02 -14.00
C GLY A 79 -3.89 0.96 -12.93
N PRO A 80 -3.24 -0.15 -13.33
CA PRO A 80 -2.96 -1.28 -12.44
C PRO A 80 -1.81 -1.00 -11.46
N CYS A 81 -1.91 -1.55 -10.25
CA CYS A 81 -0.82 -1.56 -9.27
C CYS A 81 0.18 -2.67 -9.62
N THR A 82 1.11 -2.39 -10.54
CA THR A 82 2.01 -3.40 -11.14
C THR A 82 2.96 -4.06 -10.13
N PHE A 83 3.29 -3.37 -9.04
CA PHE A 83 4.07 -3.94 -7.93
C PHE A 83 3.20 -4.52 -6.82
N GLY A 84 1.89 -4.27 -6.86
CA GLY A 84 0.89 -4.84 -5.95
C GLY A 84 0.06 -3.78 -5.22
N ASN A 85 -0.99 -4.23 -4.55
CA ASN A 85 -1.81 -3.41 -3.67
C ASN A 85 -2.15 -4.14 -2.37
N VAL A 86 -2.48 -3.36 -1.34
CA VAL A 86 -2.95 -3.87 -0.05
C VAL A 86 -3.92 -2.86 0.58
N SER A 87 -4.90 -3.34 1.34
CA SER A 87 -5.86 -2.50 2.05
C SER A 87 -5.88 -2.85 3.53
N THR A 88 -6.13 -1.86 4.38
CA THR A 88 -6.38 -2.11 5.81
C THR A 88 -7.84 -2.50 6.03
N SER A 89 -8.13 -3.08 7.19
CA SER A 89 -9.47 -3.02 7.77
C SER A 89 -9.86 -1.58 8.11
N VAL A 90 -11.09 -1.36 8.58
CA VAL A 90 -11.48 -0.06 9.14
C VAL A 90 -10.60 0.23 10.35
N VAL A 91 -9.83 1.31 10.29
CA VAL A 91 -8.89 1.69 11.33
C VAL A 91 -9.43 2.79 12.22
N GLY A 92 -10.47 3.52 11.83
CA GLY A 92 -11.00 4.57 12.69
C GLY A 92 -12.19 5.30 12.13
N GLY A 93 -12.57 6.34 12.88
CA GLY A 93 -13.65 7.27 12.55
C GLY A 93 -13.24 8.34 11.54
N ASN A 94 -13.78 9.54 11.74
CA ASN A 94 -13.40 10.76 11.02
C ASN A 94 -11.91 11.12 11.18
N SER A 95 -11.39 11.02 12.39
CA SER A 95 -10.02 11.42 12.70
C SER A 95 -9.40 10.44 13.69
N PHE A 96 -8.12 10.13 13.51
CA PHE A 96 -7.33 9.40 14.48
C PHE A 96 -5.87 9.85 14.38
N SER A 97 -5.10 9.65 15.45
CA SER A 97 -3.67 9.91 15.47
C SER A 97 -2.98 8.89 16.35
N MET A 98 -1.86 8.34 15.86
CA MET A 98 -0.96 7.49 16.65
C MET A 98 -0.37 8.23 17.85
N HIS A 99 -0.16 9.55 17.76
CA HIS A 99 0.33 10.34 18.89
C HIS A 99 -0.69 10.38 20.04
N ALA A 100 -1.99 10.39 19.71
CA ALA A 100 -3.06 10.39 20.69
C ALA A 100 -3.34 8.98 21.27
N ASN A 101 -3.15 7.94 20.46
CA ASN A 101 -3.24 6.56 20.90
C ASN A 101 -2.05 5.74 20.37
N PRO A 102 -0.96 5.62 21.15
CA PRO A 102 0.25 4.92 20.73
C PRO A 102 0.05 3.44 20.42
N HIS A 103 -1.01 2.81 20.94
CA HIS A 103 -1.32 1.40 20.64
C HIS A 103 -2.00 1.22 19.27
N HIS A 104 -2.37 2.30 18.60
CA HIS A 104 -3.11 2.27 17.35
C HIS A 104 -2.18 2.24 16.14
N HIS A 105 -1.49 1.11 15.93
CA HIS A 105 -0.59 0.95 14.80
C HIS A 105 -1.33 0.53 13.51
N VAL A 106 -1.19 1.33 12.47
CA VAL A 106 -1.75 1.10 11.13
C VAL A 106 -0.58 0.98 10.16
N VAL A 107 -0.21 -0.25 9.81
CA VAL A 107 0.89 -0.54 8.89
C VAL A 107 0.37 -1.33 7.70
N LEU A 108 0.61 -0.83 6.50
CA LEU A 108 0.35 -1.52 5.24
C LEU A 108 1.65 -2.16 4.79
N LYS A 109 1.67 -3.50 4.75
CA LYS A 109 2.84 -4.29 4.34
C LYS A 109 2.57 -4.97 3.01
N LEU A 110 3.37 -4.62 2.00
CA LEU A 110 3.30 -5.18 0.66
C LEU A 110 4.55 -6.05 0.41
N PRO A 111 4.44 -7.39 0.45
CA PRO A 111 5.55 -8.27 0.14
C PRO A 111 5.84 -8.28 -1.36
N PHE A 112 7.12 -8.37 -1.72
CA PHE A 112 7.55 -8.50 -3.11
C PHE A 112 8.66 -9.53 -3.29
N THR A 113 8.74 -10.10 -4.49
CA THR A 113 9.76 -11.10 -4.91
C THR A 113 10.59 -10.64 -6.11
N PHE A 114 10.36 -9.41 -6.59
CA PHE A 114 11.14 -8.81 -7.67
C PHE A 114 12.37 -8.08 -7.12
N ARG A 115 13.36 -7.87 -7.99
CA ARG A 115 14.52 -7.03 -7.65
C ARG A 115 14.06 -5.58 -7.47
N TRP A 116 14.17 -5.08 -6.24
CA TRP A 116 13.83 -3.69 -5.95
C TRP A 116 14.67 -2.76 -6.81
N THR A 117 14.03 -1.94 -7.63
CA THR A 117 14.72 -0.91 -8.39
C THR A 117 15.19 0.15 -7.39
N VAL A 118 16.49 0.17 -7.09
CA VAL A 118 17.12 1.18 -6.21
C VAL A 118 16.94 2.60 -6.78
N SER A 119 16.49 2.72 -8.04
CA SER A 119 16.01 3.94 -8.66
C SER A 119 14.98 4.62 -7.75
N THR A 120 15.29 5.85 -7.36
CA THR A 120 14.54 6.80 -6.51
C THR A 120 13.12 7.16 -7.00
N LEU A 121 12.61 6.45 -7.99
CA LEU A 121 11.42 6.79 -8.75
C LEU A 121 10.50 5.56 -8.72
N ILE A 122 9.60 5.51 -7.73
CA ILE A 122 8.46 4.59 -7.65
C ILE A 122 7.23 5.44 -7.37
N SER A 123 6.14 5.22 -8.09
CA SER A 123 4.88 5.93 -7.83
C SER A 123 4.09 5.16 -6.78
N CYS A 124 4.05 5.71 -5.56
CA CYS A 124 3.25 5.21 -4.46
C CYS A 124 1.96 6.02 -4.37
N LEU A 125 0.82 5.36 -4.56
CA LEU A 125 -0.50 5.97 -4.40
C LEU A 125 -1.12 5.44 -3.11
N LEU A 126 -1.31 6.35 -2.15
CA LEU A 126 -2.05 6.08 -0.93
C LEU A 126 -3.43 6.73 -1.04
N SER A 127 -4.48 5.92 -1.04
CA SER A 127 -5.86 6.41 -1.04
C SER A 127 -6.46 6.26 0.36
N VAL A 128 -6.99 7.37 0.87
CA VAL A 128 -7.90 7.36 2.02
C VAL A 128 -9.27 6.93 1.53
N CYS A 129 -9.85 5.92 2.14
CA CYS A 129 -11.19 5.46 1.82
C CYS A 129 -12.08 5.56 3.06
N SER A 130 -13.25 6.17 2.89
CA SER A 130 -14.24 6.33 3.94
C SER A 130 -15.61 5.94 3.40
N LYS A 131 -16.44 5.36 4.26
CA LYS A 131 -17.86 5.05 4.04
C LYS A 131 -18.68 5.46 5.25
#